data_AF-A0A075KCM5-F1
#
_entry.id   AF-A0A075KCM5-F1
#
_cell.length_a   1.000
_cell.length_b   1.000
_cell.length_c   1.000
_cell.angle_alpha   90.00
_cell.angle_beta   90.00
_cell.angle_gamma   90.00
#
_symmetry.space_group_name_H-M   'P 1'
#
loop_
_entity.id
_entity.type
_entity.pdbx_description
1 polymer ?
#
loop_
_entity_poly.entity_id
_entity_poly.type
_entity_poly.pdbx_seq_one_letter_code
_entity_poly.pdbx_strand_id
1 'polypeptide(L)'
;MKRIFFFLLLILGLLSNVVNAEQGIKYQNSYFCIIVPESWNTVYIPTSIRITSPNGTSSILICPYAQQQISLDEKVAGIEKDYPLFNRYLEQSGNLHIDNLDARFSLYVEKNSDNIKEKYLLNYDFYKDQRFYMIWTNGNYDNLETDRKVISEIVSSLKVLQ
;
A
#
# COMPACT_ATOMS: atom_id res chain seq x y z
N MET A 1 19.23 -20.85 39.30
CA MET A 1 17.96 -20.09 39.20
C MET A 1 18.10 -18.61 38.85
N LYS A 2 19.30 -18.00 38.78
CA LYS A 2 19.46 -16.58 38.36
C LYS A 2 19.47 -16.35 36.84
N ARG A 3 19.75 -17.38 36.02
CA ARG A 3 19.82 -17.27 34.55
C ARG A 3 18.46 -17.18 33.85
N ILE A 4 17.42 -17.75 34.45
CA ILE A 4 16.04 -17.74 33.90
C ILE A 4 15.43 -16.33 34.01
N PHE A 5 15.80 -15.57 35.05
CA PHE A 5 15.31 -14.22 35.29
C PHE A 5 15.74 -13.23 34.19
N PHE A 6 16.97 -13.36 33.68
CA PHE A 6 17.47 -12.53 32.58
C PHE A 6 16.79 -12.85 31.25
N PHE A 7 16.45 -14.12 31.00
CA PHE A 7 15.72 -14.51 29.80
C PHE A 7 14.29 -13.96 29.79
N LEU A 8 13.60 -13.97 30.94
CA LEU A 8 12.25 -13.40 31.08
C LEU A 8 12.23 -11.88 30.86
N LEU A 9 13.23 -11.15 31.37
CA LEU A 9 13.35 -9.69 31.15
C LEU A 9 13.64 -9.34 29.69
N LEU A 10 14.44 -10.15 28.98
CA LEU A 10 14.69 -9.99 27.55
C LEU A 10 13.43 -10.24 26.71
N ILE A 11 12.63 -11.25 27.06
CA ILE A 11 11.36 -11.53 26.37
C ILE A 11 10.34 -10.41 26.64
N LEU A 12 10.25 -9.90 27.86
CA LEU A 12 9.39 -8.76 28.20
C LEU A 12 9.79 -7.46 27.49
N GLY A 13 11.10 -7.21 27.32
CA GLY A 13 11.61 -6.07 26.55
C GLY A 13 11.39 -6.21 25.03
N LEU A 14 11.37 -7.44 24.52
CA LEU A 14 11.01 -7.72 23.13
C LEU A 14 9.50 -7.58 22.88
N LEU A 15 8.67 -7.91 23.88
CA LEU A 15 7.22 -7.78 23.81
C LEU A 15 6.72 -6.33 24.07
N SER A 16 7.50 -5.49 24.75
CA SER A 16 7.11 -4.09 25.00
C SER A 16 7.06 -3.22 23.75
N ASN A 17 7.63 -3.66 22.63
CA ASN A 17 7.49 -3.00 21.33
C ASN A 17 6.23 -3.44 20.55
N VAL A 18 5.39 -4.32 21.13
CA VAL A 18 4.22 -4.90 20.43
C VAL A 18 2.92 -4.14 20.73
N VAL A 19 2.98 -2.97 21.38
CA VAL A 19 1.78 -2.16 21.65
C VAL A 19 1.97 -0.72 21.15
N ASN A 20 2.15 -0.57 19.84
CA ASN A 20 1.51 0.57 19.17
C ASN A 20 0.12 0.08 18.79
N ALA A 21 -0.82 0.22 19.73
CA ALA A 21 -2.23 0.19 19.41
C ALA A 21 -2.45 1.14 18.22
N GLU A 22 -3.06 0.62 17.17
CA GLU A 22 -3.31 1.30 15.91
C GLU A 22 -3.94 2.68 16.16
N GLN A 23 -3.12 3.74 16.15
CA GLN A 23 -3.58 5.13 16.20
C GLN A 23 -4.16 5.47 14.83
N GLY A 24 -5.40 5.05 14.60
CA GLY A 24 -6.07 5.27 13.33
C GLY A 24 -7.56 4.99 13.41
N ILE A 25 -8.26 5.54 12.43
CA ILE A 25 -9.69 5.32 12.23
C ILE A 25 -9.84 4.05 11.40
N LYS A 26 -10.61 3.10 11.92
CA LYS A 26 -10.98 1.88 11.20
C LYS A 26 -12.08 2.18 10.17
N TYR A 27 -11.81 1.89 8.92
CA TYR A 27 -12.77 1.94 7.82
C TYR A 27 -13.12 0.54 7.38
N GLN A 28 -14.42 0.29 7.14
CA GLN A 28 -14.90 -1.02 6.72
C GLN A 28 -16.04 -0.88 5.72
N ASN A 29 -15.97 -1.64 4.62
CA ASN A 29 -17.06 -1.82 3.66
C ASN A 29 -17.33 -3.31 3.45
N SER A 30 -18.10 -3.68 2.41
CA SER A 30 -18.41 -5.09 2.10
C SER A 30 -17.21 -5.90 1.59
N TYR A 31 -16.13 -5.24 1.14
CA TYR A 31 -14.98 -5.88 0.48
C TYR A 31 -13.75 -5.96 1.38
N PHE A 32 -13.54 -4.95 2.21
CA PHE A 32 -12.33 -4.85 3.03
C PHE A 32 -12.56 -4.01 4.29
N CYS A 33 -11.61 -4.16 5.21
CA CYS A 33 -11.38 -3.31 6.35
C CYS A 33 -9.95 -2.77 6.29
N ILE A 34 -9.73 -1.52 6.70
CA ILE A 34 -8.42 -0.89 6.74
C ILE A 34 -8.36 0.13 7.88
N ILE A 35 -7.15 0.45 8.33
CA ILE A 35 -6.91 1.49 9.33
C ILE A 35 -6.13 2.62 8.70
N VAL A 36 -6.61 3.84 8.94
CA VAL A 36 -6.06 5.06 8.36
C VAL A 36 -5.68 6.01 9.49
N PRO A 37 -4.52 6.67 9.44
CA PRO A 37 -4.15 7.66 10.45
C PRO A 37 -5.19 8.77 10.56
N GLU A 38 -5.51 9.19 11.79
CA GLU A 38 -6.54 10.21 12.05
C GLU A 38 -6.30 11.55 11.34
N SER A 39 -5.03 11.87 11.05
CA SER A 39 -4.64 13.11 10.37
C SER A 39 -4.96 13.10 8.87
N TRP A 40 -5.23 11.94 8.27
CA TRP A 40 -5.49 11.80 6.85
C TRP A 40 -6.97 11.97 6.52
N ASN A 41 -7.25 12.59 5.38
CA ASN A 41 -8.61 12.80 4.91
C ASN A 41 -9.10 11.58 4.15
N THR A 42 -10.32 11.14 4.43
CA THR A 42 -10.93 9.98 3.76
C THR A 42 -12.22 10.35 3.07
N VAL A 43 -12.36 9.93 1.81
CA VAL A 43 -13.58 10.07 1.02
C VAL A 43 -14.05 8.68 0.60
N TYR A 44 -15.29 8.36 0.97
CA TYR A 44 -15.94 7.14 0.54
C TYR A 44 -16.44 7.28 -0.90
N ILE A 45 -16.14 6.27 -1.71
CA ILE A 45 -16.63 6.11 -3.07
C ILE A 45 -17.35 4.76 -3.10
N PRO A 46 -18.43 4.56 -3.88
CA PRO A 46 -19.02 3.23 -3.99
C PRO A 46 -17.93 2.16 -4.22
N THR A 47 -17.94 1.15 -3.35
CA THR A 47 -16.98 0.03 -3.28
C THR A 47 -15.52 0.36 -2.99
N SER A 48 -15.15 1.63 -2.83
CA SER A 48 -13.75 2.08 -2.81
C SER A 48 -13.51 3.15 -1.73
N ILE A 49 -12.26 3.40 -1.39
CA ILE A 49 -11.91 4.51 -0.50
C ILE A 49 -10.76 5.31 -1.09
N ARG A 50 -10.88 6.65 -1.04
CA ARG A 50 -9.78 7.57 -1.31
C ARG A 50 -9.29 8.13 0.01
N ILE A 51 -7.98 8.05 0.24
CA ILE A 51 -7.29 8.50 1.44
C ILE A 51 -6.25 9.52 0.97
N THR A 52 -6.24 10.72 1.53
CA THR A 52 -5.38 11.83 1.10
C THR A 52 -4.59 12.37 2.28
N SER A 53 -3.30 12.62 2.08
CA SER A 53 -2.42 13.15 3.12
C SER A 53 -2.88 14.51 3.64
N PRO A 54 -2.50 14.91 4.88
CA PRO A 54 -2.95 16.18 5.47
C PRO A 54 -2.60 17.41 4.61
N ASN A 55 -1.47 17.35 3.90
CA ASN A 55 -0.98 18.40 3.02
C ASN A 55 -1.44 18.25 1.56
N GLY A 56 -2.22 17.21 1.23
CA GLY A 56 -2.72 16.95 -0.11
C GLY A 56 -1.66 16.50 -1.13
N THR A 57 -0.42 16.23 -0.71
CA THR A 57 0.67 15.89 -1.64
C THR A 57 0.69 14.42 -2.04
N SER A 58 0.03 13.54 -1.28
CA SER A 58 -0.08 12.12 -1.59
C SER A 58 -1.50 11.62 -1.41
N SER A 59 -1.87 10.62 -2.21
CA SER A 59 -3.18 9.99 -2.13
C SER A 59 -3.10 8.49 -2.40
N ILE A 60 -4.00 7.76 -1.77
CA ILE A 60 -4.19 6.31 -1.88
C ILE A 60 -5.63 6.09 -2.31
N LEU A 61 -5.84 5.26 -3.31
CA LEU A 61 -7.15 4.79 -3.75
C LEU A 61 -7.16 3.27 -3.67
N ILE A 62 -8.09 2.69 -2.92
CA ILE A 62 -8.26 1.24 -2.82
C ILE A 62 -9.56 0.86 -3.52
N CYS A 63 -9.43 0.06 -4.58
CA CYS A 63 -10.52 -0.32 -5.46
C CYS A 63 -10.53 -1.85 -5.66
N PRO A 64 -11.55 -2.56 -5.15
CA PRO A 64 -11.88 -3.89 -5.61
C PRO A 64 -12.67 -3.80 -6.91
N TYR A 65 -12.32 -4.60 -7.91
CA TYR A 65 -13.13 -4.72 -9.12
C TYR A 65 -13.13 -6.14 -9.66
N ALA A 66 -14.22 -6.49 -10.37
CA ALA A 66 -14.34 -7.78 -11.02
C ALA A 66 -13.44 -7.79 -12.27
N GLN A 67 -12.51 -8.73 -12.33
CA GLN A 67 -11.63 -8.91 -13.48
C GLN A 67 -11.38 -10.41 -13.66
N GLN A 68 -11.26 -10.86 -14.92
CA GLN A 68 -10.69 -12.17 -15.18
C GLN A 68 -9.29 -12.24 -14.55
N GLN A 69 -9.05 -13.33 -13.82
CA GLN A 69 -7.76 -13.56 -13.21
C GLN A 69 -6.72 -13.82 -14.30
N ILE A 70 -5.75 -12.92 -14.38
CA ILE A 70 -4.50 -13.07 -15.12
C ILE A 70 -3.38 -13.16 -14.08
N SER A 71 -2.22 -13.69 -14.45
CA SER A 71 -1.09 -13.67 -13.52
C SER A 71 -0.67 -12.22 -13.23
N LEU A 72 -0.19 -11.97 -12.01
CA LEU A 72 0.35 -10.65 -11.64
C LEU A 72 1.56 -10.28 -12.53
N ASP A 73 2.31 -11.28 -12.99
CA ASP A 73 3.42 -11.09 -13.92
C ASP A 73 2.96 -10.64 -15.31
N GLU A 74 1.93 -11.27 -15.87
CA GLU A 74 1.32 -10.85 -17.14
C GLU A 74 0.76 -9.43 -17.04
N LYS A 75 0.19 -9.05 -15.89
CA LYS A 75 -0.33 -7.70 -15.67
C LYS A 75 0.79 -6.65 -15.72
N VAL A 76 1.91 -6.90 -15.04
CA VAL A 76 3.05 -5.97 -15.04
C VAL A 76 3.67 -5.90 -16.43
N ALA A 77 3.85 -7.03 -17.11
CA ALA A 77 4.36 -7.06 -18.47
C ALA A 77 3.45 -6.31 -19.47
N GLY A 78 2.12 -6.40 -19.28
CA GLY A 78 1.15 -5.63 -20.07
C GLY A 78 1.27 -4.12 -19.83
N ILE A 79 1.44 -3.71 -18.57
CA ILE A 79 1.65 -2.30 -18.21
C ILE A 79 2.93 -1.77 -18.85
N GLU A 80 4.06 -2.47 -18.77
CA GLU A 80 5.32 -2.04 -19.40
C GLU A 80 5.20 -1.86 -20.93
N LYS A 81 4.36 -2.68 -21.58
CA LYS A 81 4.12 -2.62 -23.02
C LYS A 81 3.23 -1.44 -23.44
N ASP A 82 2.26 -1.08 -22.61
CA ASP A 82 1.24 -0.08 -22.94
C ASP A 82 1.54 1.33 -22.38
N TYR A 83 2.55 1.48 -21.51
CA TYR A 83 2.81 2.72 -20.76
C TYR A 83 3.76 3.80 -21.32
N PRO A 84 4.37 3.73 -22.54
CA PRO A 84 5.11 4.89 -23.03
C PRO A 84 4.22 6.14 -23.27
N LEU A 85 2.90 6.05 -23.03
CA LEU A 85 1.92 7.12 -23.25
C LEU A 85 1.92 8.26 -22.19
N PHE A 86 2.63 8.14 -21.06
CA PHE A 86 2.52 9.13 -19.96
C PHE A 86 3.84 9.58 -19.32
N ASN A 87 4.99 9.45 -19.97
CA ASN A 87 6.32 9.74 -19.37
C ASN A 87 6.55 9.06 -18.01
N ARG A 88 5.92 7.89 -17.81
CA ARG A 88 6.04 7.05 -16.63
C ARG A 88 7.04 5.94 -16.90
N TYR A 89 7.95 5.74 -15.96
CA TYR A 89 8.98 4.71 -16.05
C TYR A 89 8.88 3.79 -14.85
N LEU A 90 8.87 2.48 -15.06
CA LEU A 90 8.99 1.54 -13.96
C LEU A 90 10.38 1.70 -13.33
N GLU A 91 10.39 1.96 -12.04
CA GLU A 91 11.61 2.14 -11.26
C GLU A 91 11.91 0.93 -10.39
N GLN A 92 10.87 0.35 -9.77
CA GLN A 92 11.02 -0.78 -8.87
C GLN A 92 9.76 -1.65 -8.95
N SER A 93 9.90 -2.97 -8.88
CA SER A 93 8.77 -3.86 -8.60
C SER A 93 9.23 -5.04 -7.75
N GLY A 94 8.29 -5.73 -7.13
CA GLY A 94 8.59 -6.92 -6.36
C GLY A 94 7.35 -7.56 -5.74
N ASN A 95 7.56 -8.73 -5.14
CA ASN A 95 6.52 -9.51 -4.50
C ASN A 95 6.45 -9.18 -3.01
N LEU A 96 5.25 -9.21 -2.45
CA LEU A 96 4.98 -9.09 -1.02
C LEU A 96 3.71 -9.89 -0.67
N HIS A 97 3.28 -9.80 0.58
CA HIS A 97 1.99 -10.34 1.00
C HIS A 97 1.11 -9.24 1.58
N ILE A 98 -0.17 -9.24 1.23
CA ILE A 98 -1.20 -8.37 1.82
C ILE A 98 -2.31 -9.29 2.32
N ASP A 99 -2.60 -9.25 3.62
CA ASP A 99 -3.57 -10.16 4.26
C ASP A 99 -3.34 -11.66 3.96
N ASN A 100 -2.07 -12.08 3.96
CA ASN A 100 -1.62 -13.43 3.58
C ASN A 100 -1.91 -13.84 2.11
N LEU A 101 -2.22 -12.88 1.24
CA LEU A 101 -2.36 -13.09 -0.20
C LEU A 101 -1.08 -12.67 -0.91
N ASP A 102 -0.70 -13.43 -1.93
CA ASP A 102 0.37 -13.03 -2.84
C ASP A 102 -0.01 -11.71 -3.52
N ALA A 103 0.86 -10.72 -3.35
CA ALA A 103 0.68 -9.40 -3.90
C ALA A 103 1.95 -8.94 -4.61
N ARG A 104 1.78 -8.03 -5.55
CA ARG A 104 2.88 -7.39 -6.26
C ARG A 104 2.82 -5.89 -6.06
N PHE A 105 3.96 -5.27 -5.79
CA PHE A 105 4.09 -3.82 -5.84
C PHE A 105 4.83 -3.39 -7.11
N SER A 106 4.47 -2.22 -7.62
CA SER A 106 5.16 -1.55 -8.73
C SER A 106 5.25 -0.06 -8.46
N LEU A 107 6.48 0.46 -8.46
CA LEU A 107 6.81 1.88 -8.35
C LEU A 107 7.15 2.41 -9.74
N TYR A 108 6.37 3.37 -10.20
CA TYR A 108 6.66 4.17 -11.39
C TYR A 108 7.03 5.59 -10.99
N VAL A 109 7.80 6.24 -11.84
CA VAL A 109 8.17 7.66 -11.70
C VAL A 109 7.83 8.43 -12.95
N GLU A 110 7.31 9.64 -12.78
CA GLU A 110 7.17 10.62 -13.85
C GLU A 110 8.36 11.57 -13.80
N LYS A 111 8.98 11.78 -14.96
CA LYS A 111 10.11 12.71 -15.11
C LYS A 111 9.72 13.89 -15.99
N ASN A 112 10.22 15.08 -15.66
CA ASN A 112 10.09 16.25 -16.52
C ASN A 112 11.08 16.23 -17.70
N SER A 113 11.07 17.30 -18.50
CA SER A 113 11.95 17.44 -19.67
C SER A 113 13.44 17.38 -19.33
N ASP A 114 13.82 17.73 -18.10
CA ASP A 114 15.19 17.74 -17.61
C ASP A 114 15.59 16.39 -16.97
N ASN A 115 14.76 15.34 -17.16
CA ASN A 115 14.89 14.02 -16.56
C ASN A 115 14.85 14.00 -15.02
N ILE A 116 14.33 15.06 -14.39
CA ILE A 116 14.15 15.14 -12.93
C ILE A 116 12.84 14.44 -12.58
N LYS A 117 12.87 13.55 -11.56
CA LYS A 117 11.69 12.84 -11.07
C LYS A 117 10.80 13.81 -10.28
N GLU A 118 9.54 13.96 -10.66
CA GLU A 118 8.61 14.89 -10.02
C GLU A 118 7.51 14.18 -9.25
N LYS A 119 6.99 13.08 -9.80
CA LYS A 119 5.91 12.30 -9.21
C LYS A 119 6.31 10.84 -9.08
N TYR A 120 5.77 10.20 -8.06
CA TYR A 120 5.78 8.74 -7.98
C TYR A 120 4.36 8.21 -8.14
N LEU A 121 4.31 6.95 -8.59
CA LEU A 121 3.13 6.11 -8.61
C LEU A 121 3.49 4.79 -7.95
N LEU A 122 2.84 4.42 -6.85
CA LEU A 122 3.10 3.13 -6.21
C LEU A 122 1.81 2.32 -6.18
N ASN A 123 1.81 1.21 -6.88
CA ASN A 123 0.68 0.31 -7.01
C ASN A 123 0.91 -0.94 -6.17
N TYR A 124 -0.15 -1.45 -5.56
CA TYR A 124 -0.21 -2.81 -5.04
C TYR A 124 -1.37 -3.54 -5.69
N ASP A 125 -1.06 -4.72 -6.22
CA ASP A 125 -1.92 -5.49 -7.08
C ASP A 125 -1.99 -6.92 -6.53
N PHE A 126 -3.21 -7.41 -6.25
CA PHE A 126 -3.41 -8.78 -5.77
C PHE A 126 -4.83 -9.28 -6.08
N TYR A 127 -4.99 -10.60 -5.99
CA TYR A 127 -6.26 -11.26 -6.20
C TYR A 127 -6.77 -11.87 -4.90
N LYS A 128 -8.09 -11.84 -4.73
CA LYS A 128 -8.81 -12.71 -3.81
C LYS A 128 -10.07 -13.20 -4.50
N ASP A 129 -10.24 -14.52 -4.57
CA ASP A 129 -11.29 -15.16 -5.35
C ASP A 129 -11.34 -14.62 -6.79
N GLN A 130 -12.52 -14.18 -7.26
CA GLN A 130 -12.73 -13.60 -8.59
C GLN A 130 -12.59 -12.07 -8.62
N ARG A 131 -11.95 -11.49 -7.61
CA ARG A 131 -11.79 -10.05 -7.47
C ARG A 131 -10.33 -9.66 -7.53
N PHE A 132 -10.08 -8.61 -8.29
CA PHE A 132 -8.81 -7.93 -8.31
C PHE A 132 -8.87 -6.74 -7.37
N TYR A 133 -7.84 -6.59 -6.54
CA TYR A 133 -7.67 -5.46 -5.67
C TYR A 133 -6.51 -4.61 -6.19
N MET A 134 -6.81 -3.35 -6.47
CA MET A 134 -5.83 -2.33 -6.81
C MET A 134 -5.73 -1.33 -5.67
N ILE A 135 -4.52 -1.13 -5.16
CA ILE A 135 -4.18 -0.02 -4.30
C ILE A 135 -3.31 0.92 -5.12
N TRP A 136 -3.89 2.03 -5.55
CA TRP A 136 -3.22 3.02 -6.36
C TRP A 136 -2.76 4.19 -5.49
N THR A 137 -1.46 4.45 -5.46
CA THR A 137 -0.92 5.60 -4.73
C THR A 137 -0.16 6.53 -5.65
N ASN A 138 -0.23 7.83 -5.38
CA ASN A 138 0.56 8.84 -6.08
C ASN A 138 0.97 9.95 -5.12
N GLY A 139 2.07 10.63 -5.45
CA GLY A 139 2.51 11.82 -4.75
C GLY A 139 3.74 12.47 -5.37
N ASN A 140 4.30 13.45 -4.67
CA ASN A 140 5.56 14.09 -5.07
C ASN A 140 6.74 13.16 -4.79
N TYR A 141 7.65 13.02 -5.75
CA TYR A 141 8.78 12.10 -5.64
C TYR A 141 9.69 12.40 -4.44
N ASP A 142 9.90 13.68 -4.11
CA ASP A 142 10.71 14.12 -2.96
C ASP A 142 10.15 13.63 -1.61
N ASN A 143 8.85 13.32 -1.54
CA ASN A 143 8.19 12.82 -0.34
C ASN A 143 8.10 11.29 -0.29
N LEU A 144 8.54 10.58 -1.34
CA LEU A 144 8.33 9.15 -1.52
C LEU A 144 8.73 8.32 -0.31
N GLU A 145 9.91 8.54 0.27
CA GLU A 145 10.40 7.72 1.38
C GLU A 145 9.61 7.93 2.67
N THR A 146 9.08 9.14 2.89
CA THR A 146 8.20 9.44 4.03
C THR A 146 6.81 8.89 3.79
N ASP A 147 6.24 9.13 2.61
CA ASP A 147 4.92 8.63 2.22
C ASP A 147 4.88 7.11 2.24
N ARG A 148 5.92 6.43 1.74
CA ARG A 148 6.00 4.96 1.66
C ARG A 148 5.84 4.31 3.03
N LYS A 149 6.33 4.92 4.10
CA LYS A 149 6.18 4.38 5.47
C LYS A 149 4.71 4.35 5.87
N VAL A 150 4.02 5.48 5.74
CA VAL A 150 2.60 5.60 6.09
C VAL A 150 1.71 4.75 5.16
N ILE A 151 2.01 4.76 3.86
CA ILE A 151 1.34 3.90 2.87
C ILE A 151 1.52 2.42 3.26
N SER A 152 2.74 2.00 3.62
CA SER A 152 2.99 0.62 4.03
C SER A 152 2.21 0.22 5.28
N GLU A 153 2.10 1.11 6.26
CA GLU A 153 1.28 0.88 7.47
C GLU A 153 -0.19 0.70 7.10
N ILE A 154 -0.76 1.63 6.31
CA ILE A 154 -2.14 1.57 5.82
C ILE A 154 -2.37 0.25 5.06
N VAL A 155 -1.52 -0.08 4.09
CA VAL A 155 -1.63 -1.31 3.27
C VAL A 155 -1.52 -2.57 4.14
N SER A 156 -0.61 -2.58 5.12
CA SER A 156 -0.44 -3.73 6.01
C SER A 156 -1.63 -3.99 6.94
N SER A 157 -2.43 -2.95 7.22
CA SER A 157 -3.66 -3.06 8.02
C SER A 157 -4.86 -3.57 7.22
N LEU A 158 -4.73 -3.68 5.89
CA LEU A 158 -5.81 -4.14 5.03
C LEU A 158 -6.19 -5.59 5.36
N LYS A 159 -7.47 -5.80 5.61
CA LYS A 159 -8.13 -7.10 5.77
C LYS A 159 -9.19 -7.26 4.71
N VAL A 160 -9.08 -8.29 3.88
CA VAL A 160 -10.03 -8.53 2.80
C VAL A 160 -11.14 -9.44 3.30
N LEU A 161 -12.39 -8.95 3.23
CA LEU A 161 -13.54 -9.60 3.88
C LEU A 161 -14.28 -10.60 2.98
N GLN A 162 -14.17 -10.43 1.67
CA GLN A 162 -14.74 -11.31 0.65
C GLN A 162 -13.61 -11.76 -0.25
#